data_AF-A0A1W1IE34-F1
#
_entry.id   AF-A0A1W1IE34-F1
#
_cell.length_a   1.000
_cell.length_b   1.000
_cell.length_c   1.000
_cell.angle_alpha   90.00
_cell.angle_beta   90.00
_cell.angle_gamma   90.00
#
_symmetry.space_group_name_H-M   'P 1'
#
loop_
_entity.id
_entity.type
_entity.pdbx_description
1 polymer ?
#
loop_
_entity_poly.entity_id
_entity_poly.type
_entity_poly.pdbx_seq_one_letter_code
_entity_poly.pdbx_strand_id
1 'polypeptide(L)'
;MKRPISYTANNAAKKDTFVGMLYEKGVQQTKNEILTQMELDARRLYEEGYIHIHDLEAYGLTYNCLSLDVLNSAKINMCNAGNDFEKILNIVEYYKEIISNIGNEQSGGISFANFDHEISALFSRFDIADSEENLNLLALSLKKFLNWINKTRTRYGEEYYYVTLNMGLDTTAVGRHVIQVIINELSESEFMLRPNIVIKVKKGINVSLSDANYDVLQQAIQCSCKRMNPTYLNCDSESFSECEGMKLSIMGCRTNVSSNLFGDTTSIGRGNIANISINLPRIAFEIVENKTVSVDERFNYFQKKWEELADKVSLILLDRYKKTCRQDINLFPANKEYQLWSTPFEKDLVETFKNGTLSVGFIGLSEAVEILFDKKIYEDEDLWLQTIDFVKFMRKKMNQNTNYYNLNFSLLATSGEGISSRFLDIDKELYSHTCLEKGYYTNSFHIEVDSNVSAFRKLELEGPYHKYCNGGSISYVELGEAPIHNPNALSSILKYAMENNVNYLGFNFPLDICKQCGHEGFYNSCPNCGSSDIYRIRRVSGYLEMLDNFGKGKLNEENNRRKNHFGA
;
A
#
# COMPACT_ATOMS: atom_id res chain seq x y z
N MET A 1 -16.13 -33.45 -16.12
CA MET A 1 -14.72 -33.00 -16.17
C MET A 1 -14.42 -32.27 -14.87
N LYS A 2 -13.50 -32.81 -14.05
CA LYS A 2 -13.05 -32.15 -12.82
C LYS A 2 -12.31 -30.86 -13.21
N ARG A 3 -12.63 -29.74 -12.55
CA ARG A 3 -11.91 -28.46 -12.72
C ARG A 3 -10.40 -28.74 -12.57
N PRO A 4 -9.54 -28.24 -13.48
CA PRO A 4 -8.12 -28.18 -13.21
C PRO A 4 -7.93 -27.38 -11.93
N ILE A 5 -7.04 -27.87 -11.06
CA ILE A 5 -6.59 -27.21 -9.84
C ILE A 5 -6.28 -25.75 -10.17
N SER A 6 -6.98 -24.80 -9.54
CA SER A 6 -6.72 -23.38 -9.73
C SER A 6 -5.28 -23.11 -9.33
N TYR A 7 -4.48 -22.60 -10.27
CA TYR A 7 -3.19 -22.02 -9.95
C TYR A 7 -3.43 -20.96 -8.86
N THR A 8 -2.76 -21.15 -7.73
CA THR A 8 -2.93 -20.36 -6.50
C THR A 8 -2.89 -18.86 -6.80
N ALA A 9 -4.03 -18.18 -6.67
CA ALA A 9 -4.13 -16.74 -6.85
C ALA A 9 -3.45 -16.04 -5.67
N ASN A 10 -2.15 -15.74 -5.82
CA ASN A 10 -1.41 -14.89 -4.87
C ASN A 10 -1.66 -13.39 -5.11
N ASN A 11 -2.43 -13.04 -6.15
CA ASN A 11 -2.88 -11.68 -6.46
C ASN A 11 -4.41 -11.68 -6.51
N ALA A 12 -5.04 -10.99 -5.56
CA ALA A 12 -6.49 -11.07 -5.38
C ALA A 12 -7.28 -10.27 -6.44
N ALA A 13 -6.62 -9.39 -7.21
CA ALA A 13 -7.22 -8.68 -8.33
C ALA A 13 -7.35 -9.52 -9.61
N LYS A 14 -6.71 -10.69 -9.68
CA LYS A 14 -6.67 -11.55 -10.87
C LYS A 14 -7.98 -12.31 -11.10
N LYS A 15 -8.37 -12.48 -12.37
CA LYS A 15 -9.55 -13.29 -12.80
C LYS A 15 -9.24 -14.10 -14.05
N ASP A 16 -9.82 -15.29 -14.18
CA ASP A 16 -9.55 -16.17 -15.32
C ASP A 16 -10.11 -15.59 -16.63
N THR A 17 -9.22 -15.17 -17.53
CA THR A 17 -9.54 -14.79 -18.92
C THR A 17 -8.61 -15.50 -19.91
N PHE A 18 -9.00 -15.60 -21.18
CA PHE A 18 -8.14 -16.24 -22.18
C PHE A 18 -6.80 -15.48 -22.36
N VAL A 19 -6.82 -14.14 -22.26
CA VAL A 19 -5.61 -13.29 -22.33
C VAL A 19 -4.76 -13.52 -21.10
N GLY A 20 -5.37 -13.51 -19.92
CA GLY A 20 -4.72 -13.77 -18.65
C GLY A 20 -4.01 -15.12 -18.60
N MET A 21 -4.63 -16.17 -19.15
CA MET A 21 -3.99 -17.49 -19.29
C MET A 21 -2.73 -17.46 -20.16
N LEU A 22 -2.70 -16.68 -21.25
CA LEU A 22 -1.52 -16.54 -22.10
C LEU A 22 -0.44 -15.71 -21.41
N TYR A 23 -0.85 -14.61 -20.77
CA TYR A 23 0.03 -13.75 -19.98
C TYR A 23 0.72 -14.54 -18.87
N GLU A 24 -0.03 -15.34 -18.10
CA GLU A 24 0.52 -16.12 -16.99
C GLU A 24 1.57 -17.15 -17.45
N LYS A 25 1.36 -17.79 -18.61
CA LYS A 25 2.38 -18.68 -19.19
C LYS A 25 3.68 -17.93 -19.48
N GLY A 26 3.57 -16.71 -20.03
CA GLY A 26 4.70 -15.83 -20.25
C GLY A 26 5.39 -15.45 -18.94
N VAL A 27 4.62 -15.03 -17.93
CA VAL A 27 5.12 -14.67 -16.59
C VAL A 27 5.95 -15.81 -15.98
N GLN A 28 5.44 -17.05 -16.01
CA GLN A 28 6.15 -18.20 -15.45
C GLN A 28 7.43 -18.52 -16.21
N GLN A 29 7.38 -18.46 -17.55
CA GLN A 29 8.58 -18.65 -18.37
C GLN A 29 9.64 -17.57 -18.06
N THR A 30 9.24 -16.30 -18.05
CA THR A 30 10.13 -15.16 -17.78
C THR A 30 10.74 -15.26 -16.38
N LYS A 31 9.97 -15.63 -15.35
CA LYS A 31 10.51 -15.87 -14.00
C LYS A 31 11.62 -16.91 -14.00
N ASN A 32 11.41 -18.04 -14.68
CA ASN A 32 12.39 -19.12 -14.77
C ASN A 32 13.66 -18.68 -15.51
N GLU A 33 13.51 -17.93 -16.60
CA GLU A 33 14.65 -17.38 -17.36
C GLU A 33 15.47 -16.41 -16.50
N ILE A 34 14.80 -15.49 -15.78
CA ILE A 34 15.46 -14.53 -14.88
C ILE A 34 16.22 -15.25 -13.78
N LEU A 35 15.61 -16.23 -13.11
CA LEU A 35 16.28 -17.01 -12.06
C LEU A 35 17.46 -17.82 -12.59
N THR A 36 17.39 -18.30 -13.84
CA THR A 36 18.48 -19.04 -14.47
C THR A 36 19.68 -18.13 -14.79
N GLN A 37 19.41 -16.87 -15.15
CA GLN A 37 20.45 -15.89 -15.48
C GLN A 37 20.97 -15.10 -14.26
N MET A 38 20.25 -15.17 -13.13
CA MET A 38 20.62 -14.50 -11.89
C MET A 38 21.89 -15.12 -11.30
N GLU A 39 22.71 -14.28 -10.65
CA GLU A 39 23.88 -14.76 -9.91
C GLU A 39 23.47 -15.81 -8.88
N LEU A 40 24.26 -16.88 -8.76
CA LEU A 40 23.92 -18.04 -7.95
C LEU A 40 23.58 -17.67 -6.50
N ASP A 41 24.36 -16.79 -5.88
CA ASP A 41 24.12 -16.36 -4.50
C ASP A 41 22.79 -15.61 -4.35
N ALA A 42 22.48 -14.68 -5.28
CA ALA A 42 21.22 -13.94 -5.27
C ALA A 42 20.01 -14.87 -5.51
N ARG A 43 20.15 -15.82 -6.44
CA ARG A 43 19.15 -16.84 -6.74
C ARG A 43 18.87 -17.70 -5.50
N ARG A 44 19.92 -18.18 -4.83
CA ARG A 44 19.80 -19.00 -3.62
C ARG A 44 19.08 -18.27 -2.50
N LEU A 45 19.40 -17.00 -2.25
CA LEU A 45 18.69 -16.19 -1.24
C LEU A 45 17.18 -16.15 -1.51
N TYR A 46 16.77 -16.05 -2.78
CA TYR A 46 15.37 -16.07 -3.16
C TYR A 46 14.76 -17.47 -2.99
N GLU A 47 15.36 -18.51 -3.58
CA GLU A 47 14.85 -19.89 -3.59
C GLU A 47 14.78 -20.49 -2.18
N GLU A 48 15.79 -20.23 -1.33
CA GLU A 48 15.88 -20.73 0.05
C GLU A 48 15.07 -19.88 1.05
N GLY A 49 14.40 -18.81 0.59
CA GLY A 49 13.44 -18.07 1.41
C GLY A 49 14.04 -17.01 2.36
N TYR A 50 15.29 -16.59 2.16
CA TYR A 50 15.87 -15.43 2.89
C TYR A 50 15.26 -14.11 2.44
N ILE A 51 14.99 -14.00 1.13
CA ILE A 51 14.45 -12.80 0.51
C ILE A 51 13.29 -13.12 -0.42
N HIS A 52 12.53 -12.09 -0.73
CA HIS A 52 11.53 -12.12 -1.79
C HIS A 52 11.73 -10.95 -2.74
N ILE A 53 11.95 -11.27 -4.01
CA ILE A 53 12.05 -10.31 -5.10
C ILE A 53 10.65 -10.10 -5.64
N HIS A 54 10.05 -8.94 -5.31
CA HIS A 54 8.69 -8.60 -5.74
C HIS A 54 8.64 -8.33 -7.24
N ASP A 55 7.52 -8.66 -7.88
CA ASP A 55 7.30 -8.51 -9.33
C ASP A 55 8.49 -9.06 -10.14
N LEU A 56 8.91 -10.29 -9.85
CA LEU A 56 10.11 -10.90 -10.44
C LEU A 56 10.02 -10.94 -11.97
N GLU A 57 8.83 -11.11 -12.54
CA GLU A 57 8.60 -11.03 -13.99
C GLU A 57 8.94 -9.67 -14.59
N ALA A 58 8.92 -8.59 -13.79
CA ALA A 58 9.28 -7.24 -14.21
C ALA A 58 10.75 -6.89 -13.90
N TYR A 59 11.57 -7.86 -13.48
CA TYR A 59 12.95 -7.62 -13.07
C TYR A 59 13.79 -7.04 -14.21
N GLY A 60 14.19 -5.78 -14.06
CA GLY A 60 15.00 -5.06 -15.04
C GLY A 60 14.24 -4.60 -16.28
N LEU A 61 12.92 -4.77 -16.34
CA LEU A 61 12.07 -4.36 -17.46
C LEU A 61 11.34 -3.04 -17.19
N THR A 62 10.80 -2.87 -15.98
CA THR A 62 10.08 -1.65 -15.61
C THR A 62 10.25 -1.32 -14.11
N TYR A 63 9.75 -0.15 -13.71
CA TYR A 63 9.59 0.32 -12.34
C TYR A 63 8.29 -0.22 -11.70
N ASN A 64 8.20 -0.11 -10.37
CA ASN A 64 7.05 -0.61 -9.62
C ASN A 64 5.87 0.37 -9.66
N CYS A 65 5.90 1.46 -8.91
CA CYS A 65 4.75 2.37 -8.77
C CYS A 65 5.14 3.83 -8.96
N LEU A 66 4.17 4.67 -9.32
CA LEU A 66 4.34 6.10 -9.57
C LEU A 66 3.16 6.91 -9.01
N SER A 67 3.48 8.02 -8.34
CA SER A 67 2.52 9.05 -7.97
C SER A 67 2.63 10.15 -9.02
N LEU A 68 1.56 10.36 -9.78
CA LEU A 68 1.58 11.11 -11.03
C LEU A 68 1.65 12.63 -10.80
N ASP A 69 2.43 13.33 -11.63
CA ASP A 69 2.43 14.79 -11.72
C ASP A 69 1.49 15.28 -12.83
N VAL A 70 0.18 15.22 -12.55
CA VAL A 70 -0.87 15.51 -13.54
C VAL A 70 -0.83 16.97 -13.99
N LEU A 71 -0.60 17.91 -13.06
CA LEU A 71 -0.71 19.34 -13.34
C LEU A 71 0.43 19.86 -14.24
N ASN A 72 1.60 19.23 -14.20
CA ASN A 72 2.73 19.58 -15.06
C ASN A 72 2.71 18.90 -16.43
N SER A 73 1.81 17.93 -16.65
CA SER A 73 1.67 17.30 -17.97
C SER A 73 1.22 18.33 -19.02
N ALA A 74 1.98 18.51 -20.11
CA ALA A 74 1.56 19.38 -21.20
C ALA A 74 0.24 18.90 -21.86
N LYS A 75 -0.02 17.58 -21.84
CA LYS A 75 -1.20 16.94 -22.42
C LYS A 75 -2.49 17.31 -21.70
N ILE A 76 -2.44 17.66 -20.41
CA ILE A 76 -3.64 18.10 -19.68
C ILE A 76 -4.27 19.35 -20.29
N ASN A 77 -3.47 20.20 -20.98
CA ASN A 77 -4.00 21.40 -21.62
C ASN A 77 -4.94 21.08 -22.79
N MET A 78 -4.90 19.86 -23.34
CA MET A 78 -5.86 19.42 -24.35
C MET A 78 -7.30 19.34 -23.80
N CYS A 79 -7.45 19.22 -22.47
CA CYS A 79 -8.75 19.25 -21.81
C CYS A 79 -9.37 20.66 -21.82
N ASN A 80 -8.59 21.73 -22.08
CA ASN A 80 -9.08 23.11 -22.16
C ASN A 80 -9.69 23.44 -23.54
N ALA A 81 -10.56 22.56 -24.02
CA ALA A 81 -11.21 22.71 -25.32
C ALA A 81 -12.73 22.70 -25.13
N GLY A 82 -13.41 23.58 -25.87
CA GLY A 82 -14.86 23.68 -25.82
C GLY A 82 -15.40 24.54 -24.67
N ASN A 83 -16.67 24.34 -24.35
CA ASN A 83 -17.33 24.98 -23.21
C ASN A 83 -17.00 24.26 -21.89
N ASP A 84 -17.48 24.79 -20.76
CA ASP A 84 -17.23 24.22 -19.42
C ASP A 84 -17.64 22.75 -19.29
N PHE A 85 -18.75 22.33 -19.91
CA PHE A 85 -19.17 20.94 -19.88
C PHE A 85 -18.16 20.03 -20.56
N GLU A 86 -17.70 20.42 -21.75
CA GLU A 86 -16.70 19.66 -22.50
C GLU A 86 -15.38 19.59 -21.73
N LYS A 87 -14.93 20.70 -21.13
CA LYS A 87 -13.72 20.73 -20.31
C LYS A 87 -13.82 19.77 -19.12
N ILE A 88 -14.93 19.78 -18.38
CA ILE A 88 -15.15 18.89 -17.22
C ILE A 88 -15.10 17.41 -17.64
N LEU A 89 -15.77 17.06 -18.73
CA LEU A 89 -15.75 15.69 -19.26
C LEU A 89 -14.35 15.29 -19.69
N ASN A 90 -13.64 16.16 -20.41
CA ASN A 90 -12.27 15.92 -20.87
C ASN A 90 -11.29 15.73 -19.71
N ILE A 91 -11.43 16.48 -18.60
CA ILE A 91 -10.61 16.28 -17.40
C ILE A 91 -10.79 14.84 -16.90
N VAL A 92 -12.03 14.40 -16.68
CA VAL A 92 -12.29 13.07 -16.10
C VAL A 92 -11.89 11.93 -17.05
N GLU A 93 -12.08 12.10 -18.37
CA GLU A 93 -11.60 11.13 -19.36
C GLU A 93 -10.08 11.06 -19.39
N TYR A 94 -9.38 12.18 -19.25
CA TYR A 94 -7.92 12.20 -19.17
C TYR A 94 -7.40 11.35 -18.00
N TYR A 95 -8.03 11.42 -16.81
CA TYR A 95 -7.68 10.55 -15.69
C TYR A 95 -7.85 9.05 -16.02
N LYS A 96 -8.89 8.67 -16.77
CA LYS A 96 -9.08 7.26 -17.19
C LYS A 96 -8.02 6.82 -18.19
N GLU A 97 -7.67 7.70 -19.11
CA GLU A 97 -6.67 7.47 -20.16
C GLU A 97 -5.29 7.22 -19.53
N ILE A 98 -4.81 8.11 -18.65
CA ILE A 98 -3.52 7.95 -17.99
C ILE A 98 -3.47 6.69 -17.12
N ILE A 99 -4.56 6.35 -16.39
CA ILE A 99 -4.63 5.12 -15.60
C ILE A 99 -4.47 3.90 -16.51
N SER A 100 -5.18 3.90 -17.64
CA SER A 100 -5.20 2.77 -18.57
C SER A 100 -3.84 2.54 -19.23
N ASN A 101 -3.18 3.63 -19.61
CA ASN A 101 -1.91 3.59 -20.32
C ASN A 101 -0.74 3.32 -19.37
N ILE A 102 -0.60 4.09 -18.28
CA ILE A 102 0.47 3.88 -17.28
C ILE A 102 0.35 2.52 -16.61
N GLY A 103 -0.86 2.02 -16.36
CA GLY A 103 -1.05 0.72 -15.71
C GLY A 103 -0.49 -0.48 -16.48
N ASN A 104 -0.15 -0.31 -17.76
CA ASN A 104 0.51 -1.33 -18.59
C ASN A 104 2.03 -1.09 -18.74
N GLU A 105 2.57 -0.01 -18.19
CA GLU A 105 4.00 0.33 -18.24
C GLU A 105 4.71 0.12 -16.90
N GLN A 106 3.99 -0.21 -15.83
CA GLN A 106 4.53 -0.41 -14.48
C GLN A 106 3.95 -1.67 -13.83
N SER A 107 4.63 -2.25 -12.83
CA SER A 107 4.14 -3.48 -12.15
C SER A 107 3.20 -3.20 -10.95
N GLY A 108 3.30 -2.04 -10.33
CA GLY A 108 2.62 -1.68 -9.09
C GLY A 108 1.48 -0.67 -9.23
N GLY A 109 1.18 0.03 -8.13
CA GLY A 109 0.05 0.95 -8.01
C GLY A 109 0.27 2.33 -8.63
N ILE A 110 -0.82 2.96 -9.05
CA ILE A 110 -0.88 4.34 -9.57
C ILE A 110 -1.46 5.21 -8.46
N SER A 111 -0.88 6.39 -8.23
CA SER A 111 -1.41 7.33 -7.25
C SER A 111 -1.61 8.73 -7.82
N PHE A 112 -2.68 9.37 -7.36
CA PHE A 112 -2.93 10.79 -7.49
C PHE A 112 -2.68 11.42 -6.13
N ALA A 113 -1.77 12.39 -6.08
CA ALA A 113 -1.22 12.89 -4.83
C ALA A 113 -2.18 13.85 -4.12
N ASN A 114 -2.99 14.59 -4.88
CA ASN A 114 -3.98 15.53 -4.35
C ASN A 114 -5.17 15.60 -5.29
N PHE A 115 -5.94 14.53 -5.45
CA PHE A 115 -6.99 14.44 -6.46
C PHE A 115 -8.05 15.55 -6.36
N ASP A 116 -8.39 15.98 -5.14
CA ASP A 116 -9.24 17.14 -4.85
C ASP A 116 -8.63 18.44 -5.39
N HIS A 117 -7.36 18.68 -5.07
CA HIS A 117 -6.65 19.88 -5.50
C HIS A 117 -6.32 19.89 -6.98
N GLU A 118 -5.95 18.75 -7.55
CA GLU A 118 -5.63 18.61 -8.97
C GLU A 118 -6.85 19.01 -9.81
N ILE A 119 -8.06 18.57 -9.43
CA ILE A 119 -9.30 18.98 -10.12
C ILE A 119 -9.59 20.48 -9.89
N SER A 120 -9.48 20.97 -8.65
CA SER A 120 -9.72 22.39 -8.34
C SER A 120 -8.77 23.34 -9.09
N ALA A 121 -7.49 22.97 -9.17
CA ALA A 121 -6.47 23.70 -9.93
C ALA A 121 -6.79 23.70 -11.43
N LEU A 122 -7.32 22.61 -11.98
CA LEU A 122 -7.74 22.56 -13.38
C LEU A 122 -8.99 23.40 -13.67
N PHE A 123 -9.96 23.45 -12.74
CA PHE A 123 -11.09 24.37 -12.84
C PHE A 123 -10.61 25.83 -12.94
N SER A 124 -9.69 26.21 -12.05
CA SER A 124 -9.10 27.55 -12.06
C SER A 124 -8.26 27.80 -13.34
N ARG A 125 -7.45 26.84 -13.76
CA ARG A 125 -6.55 26.95 -14.93
C ARG A 125 -7.32 27.05 -16.24
N PHE A 126 -8.47 26.39 -16.36
CA PHE A 126 -9.28 26.34 -17.58
C PHE A 126 -10.48 27.28 -17.54
N ASP A 127 -10.54 28.16 -16.53
CA ASP A 127 -11.60 29.17 -16.36
C ASP A 127 -13.00 28.53 -16.40
N ILE A 128 -13.16 27.43 -15.64
CA ILE A 128 -14.44 26.73 -15.49
C ILE A 128 -15.17 27.34 -14.31
N ALA A 129 -16.40 27.80 -14.51
CA ALA A 129 -17.20 28.37 -13.43
C ALA A 129 -17.55 27.30 -12.38
N ASP A 130 -17.51 27.65 -11.10
CA ASP A 130 -17.98 26.81 -9.98
C ASP A 130 -19.51 26.89 -9.80
N SER A 131 -20.23 27.00 -10.91
CA SER A 131 -21.69 27.02 -10.92
C SER A 131 -22.26 25.68 -10.45
N GLU A 132 -23.48 25.71 -9.89
CA GLU A 132 -24.18 24.49 -9.45
C GLU A 132 -24.30 23.46 -10.60
N GLU A 133 -24.54 23.92 -11.82
CA GLU A 133 -24.63 23.08 -13.01
C GLU A 133 -23.29 22.36 -13.31
N ASN A 134 -22.18 23.08 -13.28
CA ASN A 134 -20.84 22.53 -13.51
C ASN A 134 -20.41 21.57 -12.39
N LEU A 135 -20.69 21.92 -11.12
CA LEU A 135 -20.42 21.06 -9.98
C LEU A 135 -21.26 19.77 -10.01
N ASN A 136 -22.52 19.85 -10.46
CA ASN A 136 -23.37 18.67 -10.65
C ASN A 136 -22.85 17.76 -11.78
N LEU A 137 -22.39 18.35 -12.90
CA LEU A 137 -21.76 17.59 -13.97
C LEU A 137 -20.47 16.92 -13.52
N LEU A 138 -19.62 17.64 -12.78
CA LEU A 138 -18.40 17.08 -12.19
C LEU A 138 -18.74 15.90 -11.29
N ALA A 139 -19.74 16.05 -10.42
CA ALA A 139 -20.19 14.98 -9.53
C ALA A 139 -20.61 13.73 -10.32
N LEU A 140 -21.45 13.89 -11.34
CA LEU A 140 -21.89 12.78 -12.19
C LEU A 140 -20.71 12.11 -12.92
N SER A 141 -19.76 12.90 -13.38
CA SER A 141 -18.57 12.41 -14.09
C SER A 141 -17.65 11.62 -13.17
N LEU A 142 -17.43 12.10 -11.95
CA LEU A 142 -16.67 11.39 -10.90
C LEU A 142 -17.36 10.08 -10.49
N LYS A 143 -18.68 10.07 -10.34
CA LYS A 143 -19.44 8.82 -10.09
C LYS A 143 -19.25 7.80 -11.21
N LYS A 144 -19.26 8.24 -12.47
CA LYS A 144 -18.96 7.37 -13.62
C LYS A 144 -17.52 6.88 -13.61
N PHE A 145 -16.57 7.73 -13.21
CA PHE A 145 -15.17 7.38 -13.06
C PHE A 145 -14.94 6.30 -11.99
N LEU A 146 -15.53 6.45 -10.80
CA LEU A 146 -15.45 5.45 -9.72
C LEU A 146 -16.06 4.11 -10.17
N ASN A 147 -17.21 4.15 -10.84
CA ASN A 147 -17.84 2.97 -11.43
C ASN A 147 -16.94 2.28 -12.47
N TRP A 148 -16.25 3.07 -13.30
CA TRP A 148 -15.32 2.54 -14.30
C TRP A 148 -14.10 1.87 -13.63
N ILE A 149 -13.44 2.54 -12.67
CA ILE A 149 -12.28 1.97 -11.96
C ILE A 149 -12.63 0.63 -11.31
N ASN A 150 -13.81 0.55 -10.70
CA ASN A 150 -14.21 -0.64 -9.95
C ASN A 150 -14.65 -1.81 -10.85
N LYS A 151 -14.85 -1.58 -12.16
CA LYS A 151 -15.32 -2.60 -13.12
C LYS A 151 -14.31 -2.94 -14.21
N THR A 152 -13.43 -2.01 -14.57
CA THR A 152 -12.49 -2.18 -15.67
C THR A 152 -11.41 -3.23 -15.34
N ARG A 153 -11.10 -4.10 -16.31
CA ARG A 153 -10.14 -5.22 -16.16
C ARG A 153 -9.20 -5.32 -17.34
N THR A 154 -8.78 -4.18 -17.86
CA THR A 154 -7.94 -4.11 -19.06
C THR A 154 -6.45 -4.23 -18.74
N ARG A 155 -6.04 -4.14 -17.48
CA ARG A 155 -4.64 -4.35 -17.07
C ARG A 155 -4.27 -5.83 -17.23
N TYR A 156 -3.26 -6.11 -18.05
CA TYR A 156 -2.85 -7.47 -18.44
C TYR A 156 -3.99 -8.36 -18.99
N GLY A 157 -5.14 -7.75 -19.34
CA GLY A 157 -6.35 -8.47 -19.75
C GLY A 157 -7.04 -9.29 -18.65
N GLU A 158 -6.66 -9.13 -17.38
CA GLU A 158 -7.23 -9.92 -16.27
C GLU A 158 -7.29 -9.21 -14.92
N GLU A 159 -6.65 -8.04 -14.76
CA GLU A 159 -6.55 -7.33 -13.49
C GLU A 159 -7.28 -6.00 -13.50
N TYR A 160 -7.77 -5.63 -12.31
CA TYR A 160 -8.17 -4.25 -12.02
C TYR A 160 -6.95 -3.34 -11.89
N TYR A 161 -7.12 -2.06 -12.20
CA TYR A 161 -6.08 -1.07 -11.91
C TYR A 161 -5.98 -0.81 -10.40
N TYR A 162 -4.75 -0.77 -9.91
CA TYR A 162 -4.41 -0.47 -8.53
C TYR A 162 -4.24 1.04 -8.37
N VAL A 163 -5.35 1.76 -8.15
CA VAL A 163 -5.34 3.23 -8.08
C VAL A 163 -5.55 3.70 -6.64
N THR A 164 -4.78 4.71 -6.23
CA THR A 164 -4.95 5.42 -4.95
C THR A 164 -5.26 6.89 -5.20
N LEU A 165 -6.35 7.38 -4.61
CA LEU A 165 -6.70 8.80 -4.62
C LEU A 165 -6.37 9.39 -3.24
N ASN A 166 -5.36 10.25 -3.17
CA ASN A 166 -5.05 11.01 -1.97
C ASN A 166 -5.77 12.36 -2.05
N MET A 167 -6.47 12.76 -0.99
CA MET A 167 -7.27 14.00 -0.95
C MET A 167 -7.48 14.47 0.50
N GLY A 168 -8.08 15.64 0.70
CA GLY A 168 -8.55 16.11 2.01
C GLY A 168 -7.99 17.46 2.46
N LEU A 169 -7.06 18.04 1.69
CA LEU A 169 -6.37 19.28 2.06
C LEU A 169 -6.85 20.51 1.28
N ASP A 170 -7.57 20.34 0.17
CA ASP A 170 -8.08 21.49 -0.59
C ASP A 170 -9.31 22.10 0.09
N THR A 171 -9.28 23.41 0.37
CA THR A 171 -10.35 24.15 1.06
C THR A 171 -11.23 24.98 0.11
N THR A 172 -10.98 24.93 -1.20
CA THR A 172 -11.81 25.59 -2.22
C THR A 172 -13.17 24.90 -2.33
N ALA A 173 -14.17 25.60 -2.90
CA ALA A 173 -15.49 25.02 -3.12
C ALA A 173 -15.42 23.77 -4.02
N VAL A 174 -14.66 23.82 -5.12
CA VAL A 174 -14.48 22.70 -6.04
C VAL A 174 -13.76 21.52 -5.36
N GLY A 175 -12.64 21.77 -4.67
CA GLY A 175 -11.88 20.72 -4.00
C GLY A 175 -12.69 20.00 -2.92
N ARG A 176 -13.42 20.76 -2.08
CA ARG A 176 -14.34 20.21 -1.08
C ARG A 176 -15.46 19.38 -1.72
N HIS A 177 -16.03 19.86 -2.82
CA HIS A 177 -17.08 19.15 -3.55
C HIS A 177 -16.57 17.82 -4.11
N VAL A 178 -15.35 17.76 -4.66
CA VAL A 178 -14.72 16.50 -5.10
C VAL A 178 -14.65 15.48 -3.97
N ILE A 179 -14.15 15.89 -2.79
CA ILE A 179 -14.04 14.99 -1.63
C ILE A 179 -15.42 14.47 -1.23
N GLN A 180 -16.40 15.36 -1.10
CA GLN A 180 -17.76 15.00 -0.70
C GLN A 180 -18.41 14.03 -1.68
N VAL A 181 -18.28 14.26 -2.99
CA VAL A 181 -18.82 13.35 -4.02
C VAL A 181 -18.23 11.95 -3.89
N ILE A 182 -16.91 11.84 -3.72
CA ILE A 182 -16.23 10.54 -3.61
C ILE A 182 -16.66 9.82 -2.32
N ILE A 183 -16.68 10.52 -1.19
CA ILE A 183 -17.07 9.96 0.11
C ILE A 183 -18.53 9.52 0.11
N ASN A 184 -19.44 10.31 -0.48
CA ASN A 184 -20.85 9.98 -0.59
C ASN A 184 -21.06 8.76 -1.48
N GLU A 185 -20.45 8.72 -2.67
CA GLU A 185 -20.56 7.58 -3.57
C GLU A 185 -20.01 6.29 -2.93
N LEU A 186 -18.89 6.38 -2.21
CA LEU A 186 -18.34 5.26 -1.46
C LEU A 186 -19.32 4.79 -0.36
N SER A 187 -19.91 5.73 0.40
CA SER A 187 -20.83 5.40 1.49
C SER A 187 -22.15 4.79 0.98
N GLU A 188 -22.64 5.22 -0.17
CA GLU A 188 -23.93 4.80 -0.75
C GLU A 188 -23.79 3.54 -1.60
N SER A 189 -22.60 3.26 -2.14
CA SER A 189 -22.39 2.08 -2.98
C SER A 189 -22.44 0.79 -2.17
N GLU A 190 -23.22 -0.18 -2.65
CA GLU A 190 -23.24 -1.55 -2.11
C GLU A 190 -21.90 -2.29 -2.35
N PHE A 191 -21.19 -1.96 -3.44
CA PHE A 191 -20.00 -2.69 -3.85
C PHE A 191 -18.97 -1.77 -4.48
N MET A 192 -18.20 -1.06 -3.64
CA MET A 192 -17.07 -0.23 -4.05
C MET A 192 -15.81 -0.57 -3.26
N LEU A 193 -14.99 -1.46 -3.83
CA LEU A 193 -13.71 -1.89 -3.24
C LEU A 193 -12.52 -1.04 -3.71
N ARG A 194 -12.71 -0.31 -4.83
CA ARG A 194 -11.70 0.45 -5.55
C ARG A 194 -12.27 1.80 -5.99
N PRO A 195 -11.44 2.85 -6.17
CA PRO A 195 -10.01 2.89 -5.86
C PRO A 195 -9.74 2.89 -4.35
N ASN A 196 -8.46 2.79 -3.96
CA ASN A 196 -8.07 3.07 -2.58
C ASN A 196 -8.22 4.59 -2.33
N ILE A 197 -8.85 4.98 -1.23
CA ILE A 197 -9.07 6.39 -0.87
C ILE A 197 -8.28 6.70 0.39
N VAL A 198 -7.40 7.69 0.29
CA VAL A 198 -6.57 8.18 1.40
C VAL A 198 -6.98 9.61 1.73
N ILE A 199 -7.52 9.83 2.93
CA ILE A 199 -7.78 11.16 3.47
C ILE A 199 -6.55 11.64 4.23
N LYS A 200 -5.96 12.73 3.74
CA LYS A 200 -4.90 13.46 4.42
C LYS A 200 -5.48 14.23 5.58
N VAL A 201 -4.92 14.02 6.77
CA VAL A 201 -5.36 14.64 8.02
C VAL A 201 -4.30 15.63 8.47
N LYS A 202 -4.68 16.89 8.69
CA LYS A 202 -3.78 17.98 9.04
C LYS A 202 -4.41 19.01 9.96
N LYS A 203 -3.72 19.37 11.04
CA LYS A 203 -4.10 20.44 11.97
C LYS A 203 -4.22 21.78 11.22
N GLY A 204 -5.30 22.52 11.49
CA GLY A 204 -5.59 23.79 10.83
C GLY A 204 -6.32 23.64 9.49
N ILE A 205 -6.56 22.40 9.03
CA ILE A 205 -7.27 22.12 7.78
C ILE A 205 -8.52 21.27 8.02
N ASN A 206 -8.42 20.17 8.78
CA ASN A 206 -9.56 19.26 8.96
C ASN A 206 -9.68 18.57 10.32
N VAL A 207 -8.82 18.88 11.29
CA VAL A 207 -8.77 18.15 12.58
C VAL A 207 -9.65 18.76 13.66
N SER A 208 -9.74 20.08 13.69
CA SER A 208 -10.44 20.83 14.74
C SER A 208 -11.79 21.35 14.25
N LEU A 209 -12.76 21.53 15.15
CA LEU A 209 -14.10 22.06 14.82
C LEU A 209 -14.08 23.39 14.05
N SER A 210 -13.04 24.21 14.25
CA SER A 210 -12.84 25.49 13.57
C SER A 210 -12.22 25.38 12.18
N ASP A 211 -11.67 24.21 11.83
CA ASP A 211 -10.96 24.01 10.58
C ASP A 211 -11.94 23.88 9.41
N ALA A 212 -11.58 24.43 8.25
CA ALA A 212 -12.48 24.53 7.10
C ALA A 212 -13.06 23.17 6.69
N ASN A 213 -12.22 22.12 6.63
CA ASN A 213 -12.58 20.78 6.18
C ASN A 213 -12.91 19.81 7.32
N TYR A 214 -13.19 20.30 8.53
CA TYR A 214 -13.58 19.42 9.65
C TYR A 214 -14.84 18.62 9.33
N ASP A 215 -15.85 19.28 8.75
CA ASP A 215 -17.10 18.65 8.33
C ASP A 215 -16.87 17.52 7.32
N VAL A 216 -15.93 17.72 6.38
CA VAL A 216 -15.56 16.73 5.37
C VAL A 216 -14.82 15.54 5.99
N LEU A 217 -13.92 15.77 6.97
CA LEU A 217 -13.28 14.67 7.71
C LEU A 217 -14.31 13.86 8.50
N GLN A 218 -15.29 14.50 9.13
CA GLN A 218 -16.35 13.79 9.84
C GLN A 218 -17.21 12.94 8.89
N GLN A 219 -17.50 13.43 7.69
CA GLN A 219 -18.16 12.63 6.64
C GLN A 219 -17.32 11.42 6.22
N ALA A 220 -16.01 11.59 6.03
CA ALA A 220 -15.09 10.50 5.73
C ALA A 220 -15.07 9.43 6.84
N ILE A 221 -15.05 9.84 8.11
CA ILE A 221 -15.11 8.93 9.27
C ILE A 221 -16.43 8.16 9.30
N GLN A 222 -17.55 8.83 9.03
CA GLN A 222 -18.85 8.16 8.92
C GLN A 222 -18.88 7.14 7.77
N CYS A 223 -18.22 7.44 6.65
CA CYS A 223 -18.06 6.50 5.54
C CYS A 223 -17.20 5.29 5.94
N SER A 224 -16.07 5.50 6.63
CA SER A 224 -15.25 4.40 7.18
C SER A 224 -16.04 3.49 8.10
N CYS A 225 -16.98 4.02 8.90
CA CYS A 225 -17.85 3.22 9.78
C CYS A 225 -18.72 2.21 9.02
N LYS A 226 -19.01 2.45 7.73
CA LYS A 226 -19.84 1.60 6.88
C LYS A 226 -19.02 0.76 5.92
N ARG A 227 -17.90 1.30 5.41
CA ARG A 227 -17.21 0.77 4.23
C ARG A 227 -15.73 0.44 4.45
N MET A 228 -15.17 0.61 5.65
CA MET A 228 -13.74 0.53 6.00
C MET A 228 -12.82 1.54 5.30
N ASN A 229 -13.05 1.85 4.02
CA ASN A 229 -12.48 3.02 3.35
C ASN A 229 -13.25 4.28 3.75
N PRO A 230 -12.60 5.45 3.78
CA PRO A 230 -11.19 5.70 3.47
C PRO A 230 -10.19 5.32 4.59
N THR A 231 -8.90 5.33 4.26
CA THR A 231 -7.76 5.31 5.21
C THR A 231 -7.22 6.72 5.46
N TYR A 232 -6.41 6.92 6.50
CA TYR A 232 -6.04 8.25 7.01
C TYR A 232 -4.54 8.47 7.08
N LEU A 233 -4.02 9.44 6.32
CA LEU A 233 -2.61 9.85 6.31
C LEU A 233 -2.41 11.07 7.23
N ASN A 234 -1.71 10.88 8.34
CA ASN A 234 -1.36 11.96 9.27
C ASN A 234 -0.20 12.80 8.71
N CYS A 235 -0.53 13.97 8.14
CA CYS A 235 0.45 14.88 7.55
C CYS A 235 1.30 15.63 8.59
N ASP A 236 0.96 15.53 9.88
CA ASP A 236 1.71 16.16 10.98
C ASP A 236 2.58 15.14 11.76
N SER A 237 2.71 13.90 11.27
CA SER A 237 3.61 12.89 11.85
C SER A 237 5.07 13.32 11.76
N GLU A 238 5.87 12.98 12.78
CA GLU A 238 7.34 13.11 12.74
C GLU A 238 7.97 12.51 11.47
N SER A 239 7.34 11.46 10.91
CA SER A 239 7.75 10.78 9.67
C SER A 239 7.85 11.73 8.46
N PHE A 240 7.11 12.84 8.48
CA PHE A 240 6.98 13.78 7.36
C PHE A 240 7.39 15.20 7.72
N SER A 241 8.19 15.38 8.78
CA SER A 241 8.63 16.70 9.26
C SER A 241 9.29 17.58 8.19
N GLU A 242 9.87 16.99 7.15
CA GLU A 242 10.53 17.68 6.04
C GLU A 242 9.67 17.78 4.76
N CYS A 243 8.43 17.29 4.77
CA CYS A 243 7.55 17.26 3.59
C CYS A 243 6.19 17.90 3.86
N GLU A 244 5.83 18.88 3.04
CA GLU A 244 4.51 19.52 3.13
C GLU A 244 3.38 18.54 2.80
N GLY A 245 2.23 18.68 3.46
CA GLY A 245 1.08 17.79 3.27
C GLY A 245 0.60 17.68 1.81
N MET A 246 0.64 18.79 1.05
CA MET A 246 0.30 18.82 -0.38
C MET A 246 1.34 18.11 -1.26
N LYS A 247 2.55 17.87 -0.78
CA LYS A 247 3.60 17.14 -1.51
C LYS A 247 3.64 15.66 -1.14
N LEU A 248 2.91 15.24 -0.10
CA LEU A 248 2.83 13.84 0.33
C LEU A 248 1.85 13.03 -0.52
N SER A 249 2.12 11.74 -0.68
CA SER A 249 1.23 10.79 -1.33
C SER A 249 1.57 9.38 -0.84
N ILE A 250 0.53 8.55 -0.72
CA ILE A 250 0.67 7.11 -0.55
C ILE A 250 0.29 6.43 -1.87
N MET A 251 1.13 5.49 -2.30
CA MET A 251 0.89 4.66 -3.48
C MET A 251 0.52 3.24 -3.07
N GLY A 252 -0.53 2.71 -3.71
CA GLY A 252 -1.00 1.35 -3.51
C GLY A 252 -1.34 1.10 -2.04
N CYS A 253 -0.74 0.07 -1.46
CA CYS A 253 -1.04 -0.30 -0.07
C CYS A 253 -0.52 0.73 0.94
N ARG A 254 0.71 1.25 0.77
CA ARG A 254 1.41 2.04 1.81
C ARG A 254 2.69 2.74 1.33
N THR A 255 3.07 2.65 0.06
CA THR A 255 4.39 3.11 -0.39
C THR A 255 4.46 4.63 -0.29
N ASN A 256 5.50 5.13 0.39
CA ASN A 256 5.83 6.55 0.45
C ASN A 256 7.21 6.74 -0.17
N VAL A 257 7.35 7.81 -0.96
CA VAL A 257 8.60 8.12 -1.67
C VAL A 257 9.02 9.56 -1.48
N SER A 258 8.52 10.27 -0.48
CA SER A 258 8.68 11.73 -0.36
C SER A 258 10.13 12.22 -0.28
N SER A 259 11.05 11.48 0.36
CA SER A 259 12.46 11.87 0.44
C SER A 259 13.17 11.73 -0.91
N ASN A 260 13.86 12.79 -1.38
CA ASN A 260 14.62 12.78 -2.63
C ASN A 260 16.05 13.30 -2.43
N LEU A 261 17.03 12.57 -2.96
CA LEU A 261 18.43 13.01 -3.05
C LEU A 261 18.66 14.01 -4.19
N PHE A 262 17.86 13.96 -5.26
CA PHE A 262 18.13 14.65 -6.52
C PHE A 262 17.22 15.85 -6.81
N GLY A 263 16.31 16.19 -5.90
CA GLY A 263 15.33 17.24 -6.12
C GLY A 263 14.50 17.49 -4.86
N ASP A 264 13.31 18.03 -5.04
CA ASP A 264 12.44 18.41 -3.92
C ASP A 264 11.97 17.21 -3.10
N THR A 265 11.73 17.47 -1.81
CA THR A 265 11.05 16.55 -0.91
C THR A 265 9.56 16.51 -1.25
N THR A 266 9.21 15.62 -2.18
CA THR A 266 7.85 15.42 -2.69
C THR A 266 7.65 13.98 -3.14
N SER A 267 6.41 13.50 -3.05
CA SER A 267 5.97 12.27 -3.71
C SER A 267 5.44 12.53 -5.13
N ILE A 268 5.08 13.77 -5.47
CA ILE A 268 4.50 14.12 -6.79
C ILE A 268 5.53 13.86 -7.89
N GLY A 269 5.14 13.13 -8.93
CA GLY A 269 6.01 12.75 -10.04
C GLY A 269 7.11 11.75 -9.67
N ARG A 270 7.02 11.11 -8.50
CA ARG A 270 8.04 10.18 -8.00
C ARG A 270 7.45 8.81 -7.69
N GLY A 271 8.32 7.81 -7.79
CA GLY A 271 7.92 6.41 -7.76
C GLY A 271 8.86 5.50 -7.00
N ASN A 272 8.43 4.26 -6.77
CA ASN A 272 9.32 3.18 -6.36
C ASN A 272 9.79 2.45 -7.61
N ILE A 273 11.11 2.32 -7.78
CA ILE A 273 11.67 1.56 -8.90
C ILE A 273 11.57 0.07 -8.61
N ALA A 274 11.98 -0.35 -7.42
CA ALA A 274 11.92 -1.74 -7.02
C ALA A 274 11.96 -1.89 -5.50
N ASN A 275 11.48 -3.04 -5.03
CA ASN A 275 11.61 -3.43 -3.65
C ASN A 275 11.88 -4.94 -3.51
N ILE A 276 12.61 -5.30 -2.45
CA ILE A 276 12.92 -6.69 -2.08
C ILE A 276 12.71 -6.80 -0.58
N SER A 277 12.01 -7.83 -0.11
CA SER A 277 11.77 -8.03 1.32
C SER A 277 12.63 -9.11 1.93
N ILE A 278 13.10 -8.86 3.16
CA ILE A 278 13.89 -9.79 3.97
C ILE A 278 12.96 -10.55 4.94
N ASN A 279 13.17 -11.86 5.04
CA ASN A 279 12.51 -12.76 6.00
C ASN A 279 13.24 -12.66 7.37
N LEU A 280 12.69 -11.89 8.31
CA LEU A 280 13.29 -11.77 9.64
C LEU A 280 13.24 -13.09 10.44
N PRO A 281 12.13 -13.85 10.46
CA PRO A 281 12.08 -15.15 11.12
C PRO A 281 13.16 -16.14 10.69
N ARG A 282 13.47 -16.20 9.38
CA ARG A 282 14.57 -17.05 8.87
C ARG A 282 15.90 -16.75 9.57
N ILE A 283 16.26 -15.48 9.71
CA ILE A 283 17.51 -15.07 10.38
C ILE A 283 17.47 -15.47 11.85
N ALA A 284 16.32 -15.31 12.52
CA ALA A 284 16.15 -15.69 13.91
C ALA A 284 16.35 -17.20 14.15
N PHE A 285 15.79 -18.05 13.28
CA PHE A 285 15.97 -19.50 13.37
C PHE A 285 17.43 -19.91 13.27
N GLU A 286 18.17 -19.38 12.28
CA GLU A 286 19.59 -19.70 12.11
C GLU A 286 20.44 -19.35 13.34
N ILE A 287 20.09 -18.26 14.02
CA ILE A 287 20.80 -17.82 15.22
C ILE A 287 20.52 -18.75 16.39
N VAL A 288 19.27 -19.17 16.58
CA VAL A 288 18.88 -20.05 17.68
C VAL A 288 19.41 -21.47 17.50
N GLU A 289 19.47 -21.97 16.25
CA GLU A 289 20.08 -23.27 15.97
C GLU A 289 21.60 -23.28 16.19
N ASN A 290 22.25 -22.12 16.06
CA ASN A 290 23.65 -21.99 16.37
C ASN A 290 23.90 -22.04 17.89
N LYS A 291 24.16 -23.25 18.40
CA LYS A 291 24.44 -23.53 19.82
C LYS A 291 25.63 -22.78 20.43
N THR A 292 26.42 -22.07 19.62
CA THR A 292 27.54 -21.24 20.10
C THR A 292 27.14 -19.83 20.49
N VAL A 293 25.94 -19.36 20.10
CA VAL A 293 25.45 -18.02 20.41
C VAL A 293 24.65 -18.04 21.71
N SER A 294 25.11 -17.30 22.73
CA SER A 294 24.37 -17.14 23.99
C SER A 294 23.13 -16.26 23.79
N VAL A 295 22.13 -16.38 24.69
CA VAL A 295 20.88 -15.61 24.61
C VAL A 295 21.14 -14.10 24.56
N ASP A 296 22.08 -13.61 25.37
CA ASP A 296 22.43 -12.18 25.46
C ASP A 296 23.09 -11.66 24.16
N GLU A 297 23.70 -12.53 23.37
CA GLU A 297 24.35 -12.17 22.10
C GLU A 297 23.41 -12.27 20.89
N ARG A 298 22.28 -12.97 21.02
CA ARG A 298 21.36 -13.27 19.91
C ARG A 298 20.97 -12.04 19.11
N PHE A 299 20.63 -10.94 19.79
CA PHE A 299 20.22 -9.70 19.11
C PHE A 299 21.35 -9.08 18.29
N ASN A 300 22.58 -9.06 18.82
CA ASN A 300 23.74 -8.52 18.10
C ASN A 300 24.05 -9.34 16.84
N TYR A 301 23.97 -10.67 16.94
CA TYR A 301 24.11 -11.55 15.77
C TYR A 301 22.98 -11.34 14.76
N PHE A 302 21.75 -11.12 15.23
CA PHE A 302 20.59 -10.83 14.40
C PHE A 302 20.77 -9.54 13.60
N GLN A 303 21.20 -8.46 14.26
CA GLN A 303 21.51 -7.20 13.60
C GLN A 303 22.59 -7.37 12.53
N LYS A 304 23.70 -8.06 12.87
CA LYS A 304 24.80 -8.30 11.93
C LYS A 304 24.37 -9.14 10.73
N LYS A 305 23.62 -10.21 10.95
CA LYS A 305 23.12 -11.09 9.87
C LYS A 305 22.14 -10.37 8.96
N TRP A 306 21.25 -9.56 9.54
CA TRP A 306 20.38 -8.71 8.76
C TRP A 306 21.18 -7.72 7.91
N GLU A 307 22.22 -7.09 8.47
CA GLU A 307 23.07 -6.14 7.72
C GLU A 307 23.78 -6.81 6.53
N GLU A 308 24.40 -7.98 6.77
CA GLU A 308 25.04 -8.79 5.72
C GLU A 308 24.05 -9.10 4.57
N LEU A 309 22.80 -9.43 4.92
CA LEU A 309 21.76 -9.71 3.93
C LEU A 309 21.26 -8.44 3.24
N ALA A 310 21.10 -7.33 3.96
CA ALA A 310 20.69 -6.05 3.41
C ALA A 310 21.69 -5.50 2.38
N ASP A 311 22.99 -5.76 2.57
CA ASP A 311 24.03 -5.43 1.60
C ASP A 311 23.84 -6.23 0.30
N LYS A 312 23.63 -7.54 0.40
CA LYS A 312 23.34 -8.40 -0.77
C LYS A 312 22.05 -7.97 -1.48
N VAL A 313 20.98 -7.70 -0.73
CA VAL A 313 19.72 -7.20 -1.28
C VAL A 313 19.92 -5.87 -2.02
N SER A 314 20.73 -4.98 -1.48
CA SER A 314 21.02 -3.69 -2.11
C SER A 314 21.75 -3.88 -3.44
N LEU A 315 22.66 -4.84 -3.55
CA LEU A 315 23.30 -5.19 -4.82
C LEU A 315 22.31 -5.74 -5.86
N ILE A 316 21.35 -6.57 -5.44
CA ILE A 316 20.30 -7.08 -6.32
C ILE A 316 19.40 -5.93 -6.81
N LEU A 317 19.01 -5.01 -5.92
CA LEU A 317 18.26 -3.81 -6.28
C LEU A 317 19.03 -2.93 -7.29
N LEU A 318 20.34 -2.78 -7.11
CA LEU A 318 21.19 -2.03 -8.04
C LEU A 318 21.31 -2.69 -9.41
N ASP A 319 21.43 -4.02 -9.46
CA ASP A 319 21.40 -4.76 -10.74
C ASP A 319 20.07 -4.55 -11.46
N ARG A 320 18.95 -4.71 -10.75
CA ARG A 320 17.62 -4.45 -11.28
C ARG A 320 17.49 -3.03 -11.80
N TYR A 321 17.87 -2.03 -11.01
CA TYR A 321 17.87 -0.62 -11.39
C TYR A 321 18.66 -0.36 -12.67
N LYS A 322 19.90 -0.86 -12.74
CA LYS A 322 20.77 -0.68 -13.92
C LYS A 322 20.20 -1.33 -15.17
N LYS A 323 19.53 -2.49 -15.04
CA LYS A 323 18.84 -3.15 -16.15
C LYS A 323 17.63 -2.33 -16.60
N THR A 324 16.79 -1.85 -15.68
CA THR A 324 15.63 -1.01 -16.00
C THR A 324 16.06 0.28 -16.71
N CYS A 325 17.15 0.92 -16.28
CA CYS A 325 17.67 2.13 -16.94
C CYS A 325 18.23 1.90 -18.35
N ARG A 326 18.56 0.65 -18.72
CA ARG A 326 19.08 0.29 -20.06
C ARG A 326 17.98 -0.11 -21.03
N GLN A 327 16.74 -0.14 -20.59
CA GLN A 327 15.62 -0.51 -21.44
C GLN A 327 15.39 0.53 -22.53
N ASP A 328 14.75 0.10 -23.63
CA ASP A 328 14.33 1.01 -24.68
C ASP A 328 13.18 1.89 -24.16
N ILE A 329 13.31 3.21 -24.32
CA ILE A 329 12.25 4.18 -24.01
C ILE A 329 10.92 3.85 -24.73
N ASN A 330 10.97 3.14 -25.86
CA ASN A 330 9.77 2.70 -26.58
C ASN A 330 8.93 1.67 -25.82
N LEU A 331 9.43 1.11 -24.71
CA LEU A 331 8.64 0.33 -23.76
C LEU A 331 7.78 1.22 -22.83
N PHE A 332 7.98 2.54 -22.88
CA PHE A 332 7.31 3.51 -22.02
C PHE A 332 6.60 4.65 -22.80
N PRO A 333 5.77 4.35 -23.82
CA PRO A 333 5.13 5.38 -24.64
C PRO A 333 4.27 6.37 -23.86
N ALA A 334 3.53 5.92 -22.85
CA ALA A 334 2.70 6.76 -21.99
C ALA A 334 3.56 7.68 -21.11
N ASN A 335 4.62 7.16 -20.48
CA ASN A 335 5.54 8.02 -19.72
C ASN A 335 6.14 9.11 -20.61
N LYS A 336 6.55 8.76 -21.84
CA LYS A 336 7.04 9.71 -22.84
C LYS A 336 5.97 10.73 -23.27
N GLU A 337 4.74 10.29 -23.46
CA GLU A 337 3.66 11.15 -23.95
C GLU A 337 3.14 12.12 -22.88
N TYR A 338 2.88 11.62 -21.67
CA TYR A 338 2.23 12.40 -20.62
C TYR A 338 3.23 13.11 -19.70
N GLN A 339 4.50 12.70 -19.64
CA GLN A 339 5.53 13.35 -18.83
C GLN A 339 5.11 13.52 -17.35
N LEU A 340 4.66 12.42 -16.73
CA LEU A 340 4.06 12.39 -15.39
C LEU A 340 5.08 12.21 -14.25
N TRP A 341 6.38 12.19 -14.57
CA TRP A 341 7.47 12.19 -13.60
C TRP A 341 7.86 13.63 -13.24
N SER A 342 8.48 13.81 -12.08
CA SER A 342 8.98 15.12 -11.62
C SER A 342 10.15 15.65 -12.47
N THR A 343 10.66 14.82 -13.36
CA THR A 343 11.70 15.14 -14.34
C THR A 343 11.24 14.72 -15.73
N PRO A 344 11.71 15.39 -16.80
CA PRO A 344 11.42 14.95 -18.15
C PRO A 344 11.77 13.48 -18.38
N PHE A 345 10.82 12.75 -18.95
CA PHE A 345 10.97 11.35 -19.33
C PHE A 345 11.60 11.27 -20.73
N GLU A 346 12.93 11.16 -20.75
CA GLU A 346 13.76 11.18 -21.95
C GLU A 346 14.53 9.87 -22.16
N LYS A 347 15.27 9.78 -23.28
CA LYS A 347 15.98 8.56 -23.69
C LYS A 347 16.95 8.03 -22.63
N ASP A 348 17.59 8.93 -21.89
CA ASP A 348 18.40 8.54 -20.74
C ASP A 348 17.52 8.31 -19.52
N LEU A 349 17.05 7.07 -19.36
CA LEU A 349 16.16 6.67 -18.28
C LEU A 349 16.82 6.81 -16.89
N VAL A 350 18.16 6.91 -16.80
CA VAL A 350 18.87 7.14 -15.53
C VAL A 350 18.45 8.45 -14.90
N GLU A 351 18.29 9.51 -15.69
CA GLU A 351 17.95 10.84 -15.18
C GLU A 351 16.56 10.88 -14.55
N THR A 352 15.63 10.07 -15.07
CA THR A 352 14.31 9.89 -14.45
C THR A 352 14.41 8.95 -13.25
N PHE A 353 14.88 7.71 -13.44
CA PHE A 353 14.75 6.68 -12.42
C PHE A 353 15.63 6.89 -11.19
N LYS A 354 16.69 7.71 -11.26
CA LYS A 354 17.46 8.10 -10.06
C LYS A 354 16.62 8.84 -9.02
N ASN A 355 15.54 9.50 -9.45
CA ASN A 355 14.57 10.16 -8.56
C ASN A 355 13.63 9.15 -7.87
N GLY A 356 13.51 7.92 -8.37
CA GLY A 356 12.71 6.89 -7.73
C GLY A 356 13.43 6.19 -6.58
N THR A 357 12.68 5.50 -5.73
CA THR A 357 13.22 4.78 -4.56
C THR A 357 13.59 3.33 -4.86
N LEU A 358 14.62 2.83 -4.18
CA LEU A 358 14.94 1.41 -4.06
C LEU A 358 14.67 1.00 -2.60
N SER A 359 13.73 0.09 -2.38
CA SER A 359 13.28 -0.23 -1.02
C SER A 359 13.76 -1.59 -0.57
N VAL A 360 14.40 -1.63 0.61
CA VAL A 360 14.60 -2.87 1.35
C VAL A 360 13.42 -3.01 2.31
N GLY A 361 12.64 -4.07 2.13
CA GLY A 361 11.48 -4.39 2.94
C GLY A 361 11.79 -5.44 4.01
N PHE A 362 10.91 -5.57 4.99
CA PHE A 362 10.98 -6.65 5.98
C PHE A 362 9.59 -7.14 6.42
N ILE A 363 9.54 -8.37 6.92
CA ILE A 363 8.34 -8.99 7.49
C ILE A 363 8.72 -9.89 8.67
N GLY A 364 7.77 -10.10 9.59
CA GLY A 364 7.86 -11.09 10.66
C GLY A 364 8.70 -10.65 11.85
N LEU A 365 8.69 -9.36 12.21
CA LEU A 365 9.42 -8.87 13.38
C LEU A 365 8.91 -9.54 14.67
N SER A 366 7.59 -9.71 14.80
CA SER A 366 6.98 -10.40 15.95
C SER A 366 7.48 -11.83 16.10
N GLU A 367 7.45 -12.62 15.03
CA GLU A 367 7.90 -14.01 15.09
C GLU A 367 9.41 -14.11 15.26
N ALA A 368 10.20 -13.21 14.65
CA ALA A 368 11.64 -13.19 14.85
C ALA A 368 12.00 -12.99 16.34
N VAL A 369 11.29 -12.10 17.03
CA VAL A 369 11.49 -11.86 18.47
C VAL A 369 11.05 -13.05 19.31
N GLU A 370 9.89 -13.65 18.99
CA GLU A 370 9.41 -14.86 19.65
C GLU A 370 10.45 -16.00 19.52
N ILE A 371 11.02 -16.20 18.34
CA ILE A 371 12.05 -17.22 18.12
C ILE A 371 13.32 -16.92 18.93
N LEU A 372 13.79 -15.67 18.93
CA LEU A 372 15.04 -15.29 19.60
C LEU A 372 14.95 -15.37 21.13
N PHE A 373 13.79 -15.09 21.72
CA PHE A 373 13.68 -14.86 23.17
C PHE A 373 12.54 -15.62 23.87
N ASP A 374 11.70 -16.35 23.13
CA ASP A 374 10.50 -17.01 23.66
C ASP A 374 9.54 -16.04 24.40
N LYS A 375 9.45 -14.81 23.87
CA LYS A 375 8.60 -13.73 24.39
C LYS A 375 7.90 -12.99 23.27
N LYS A 376 6.72 -12.43 23.58
CA LYS A 376 6.03 -11.52 22.67
C LYS A 376 6.52 -10.08 22.83
N ILE A 377 6.66 -9.36 21.72
CA ILE A 377 7.10 -7.95 21.69
C ILE A 377 6.27 -7.08 22.63
N TYR A 378 4.96 -7.32 22.70
CA TYR A 378 4.00 -6.51 23.45
C TYR A 378 3.90 -6.84 24.95
N GLU A 379 4.66 -7.84 25.42
CA GLU A 379 4.66 -8.27 26.83
C GLU A 379 5.91 -7.79 27.61
N ASP A 380 6.92 -7.26 26.92
CA ASP A 380 8.20 -6.87 27.49
C ASP A 380 8.67 -5.52 26.89
N GLU A 381 8.69 -4.49 27.72
CA GLU A 381 9.01 -3.11 27.29
C GLU A 381 10.46 -2.96 26.82
N ASP A 382 11.41 -3.60 27.50
CA ASP A 382 12.83 -3.55 27.11
C ASP A 382 13.03 -4.23 25.76
N LEU A 383 12.33 -5.34 25.52
CA LEU A 383 12.37 -6.04 24.24
C LEU A 383 11.74 -5.21 23.12
N TRP A 384 10.61 -4.55 23.39
CA TRP A 384 9.98 -3.61 22.46
C TRP A 384 10.88 -2.41 22.11
N LEU A 385 11.60 -1.86 23.08
CA LEU A 385 12.57 -0.80 22.83
C LEU A 385 13.75 -1.29 21.99
N GLN A 386 14.25 -2.51 22.25
CA GLN A 386 15.30 -3.13 21.43
C GLN A 386 14.85 -3.31 19.98
N THR A 387 13.61 -3.72 19.73
CA THR A 387 13.09 -3.87 18.36
C THR A 387 12.94 -2.52 17.67
N ILE A 388 12.58 -1.45 18.38
CA ILE A 388 12.60 -0.08 17.84
C ILE A 388 14.01 0.31 17.41
N ASP A 389 15.02 0.05 18.27
CA ASP A 389 16.42 0.32 17.95
C ASP A 389 16.92 -0.50 16.76
N PHE A 390 16.43 -1.72 16.58
CA PHE A 390 16.73 -2.50 15.39
C PHE A 390 16.12 -1.89 14.12
N VAL A 391 14.85 -1.48 14.13
CA VAL A 391 14.25 -0.82 12.95
C VAL A 391 14.94 0.51 12.65
N LYS A 392 15.36 1.25 13.68
CA LYS A 392 16.20 2.45 13.54
C LYS A 392 17.57 2.13 12.92
N PHE A 393 18.20 1.03 13.33
CA PHE A 393 19.44 0.52 12.72
C PHE A 393 19.24 0.19 11.24
N MET A 394 18.16 -0.51 10.89
CA MET A 394 17.80 -0.80 9.50
C MET A 394 17.65 0.49 8.67
N ARG A 395 16.99 1.52 9.21
CA ARG A 395 16.86 2.83 8.56
C ARG A 395 18.22 3.51 8.37
N LYS A 396 19.09 3.47 9.39
CA LYS A 396 20.45 4.02 9.30
C LYS A 396 21.26 3.36 8.19
N LYS A 397 21.15 2.03 8.04
CA LYS A 397 21.80 1.29 6.95
C LYS A 397 21.32 1.77 5.57
N MET A 398 20.01 1.99 5.41
CA MET A 398 19.48 2.54 4.16
C MET A 398 20.00 3.95 3.87
N ASN A 399 20.14 4.81 4.88
CA ASN A 399 20.76 6.12 4.70
C ASN A 399 22.24 6.02 4.27
N GLN A 400 22.99 5.07 4.84
CA GLN A 400 24.37 4.80 4.41
C GLN A 400 24.41 4.36 2.95
N ASN A 401 23.51 3.46 2.54
CA ASN A 401 23.42 3.01 1.16
C ASN A 401 23.03 4.15 0.21
N THR A 402 22.14 5.04 0.63
CA THR A 402 21.81 6.26 -0.13
C THR A 402 23.04 7.10 -0.40
N ASN A 403 23.85 7.36 0.63
CA ASN A 403 25.06 8.16 0.49
C ASN A 403 26.15 7.45 -0.31
N TYR A 404 26.32 6.14 -0.12
CA TYR A 404 27.38 5.36 -0.75
C TYR A 404 27.12 5.11 -2.24
N TYR A 405 25.89 4.69 -2.59
CA TYR A 405 25.51 4.41 -3.97
C TYR A 405 24.97 5.62 -4.71
N ASN A 406 24.75 6.75 -4.01
CA ASN A 406 24.17 7.97 -4.54
C ASN A 406 22.83 7.70 -5.25
N LEU A 407 21.91 6.99 -4.56
CA LEU A 407 20.57 6.62 -5.05
C LEU A 407 19.59 6.60 -3.87
N ASN A 408 18.29 6.79 -4.10
CA ASN A 408 17.31 6.88 -3.02
C ASN A 408 16.96 5.51 -2.39
N PHE A 409 17.75 5.05 -1.40
CA PHE A 409 17.41 3.86 -0.61
C PHE A 409 16.41 4.17 0.52
N SER A 410 15.48 3.25 0.75
CA SER A 410 14.42 3.38 1.75
C SER A 410 14.14 2.07 2.48
N LEU A 411 13.62 2.17 3.69
CA LEU A 411 13.16 1.01 4.47
C LEU A 411 11.64 0.91 4.36
N LEU A 412 11.14 -0.25 3.92
CA LEU A 412 9.72 -0.50 3.69
C LEU A 412 9.16 -1.51 4.71
N ALA A 413 8.06 -1.15 5.38
CA ALA A 413 7.31 -2.10 6.18
C ALA A 413 6.34 -2.88 5.27
N THR A 414 6.76 -4.02 4.72
CA THR A 414 6.06 -4.73 3.62
C THR A 414 4.66 -5.27 4.00
N SER A 415 3.73 -5.31 3.03
CA SER A 415 2.34 -5.78 3.21
C SER A 415 2.10 -7.28 3.30
N GLY A 416 3.10 -8.11 3.03
CA GLY A 416 3.00 -9.55 3.25
C GLY A 416 2.04 -10.34 2.36
N GLU A 417 1.33 -9.68 1.43
CA GLU A 417 0.21 -10.21 0.60
C GLU A 417 0.44 -11.62 0.05
N GLY A 418 1.58 -11.81 -0.64
CA GLY A 418 1.97 -13.10 -1.23
C GLY A 418 3.21 -13.73 -0.60
N ILE A 419 3.80 -13.09 0.41
CA ILE A 419 5.10 -13.53 0.99
C ILE A 419 4.97 -14.09 2.40
N SER A 420 3.93 -13.71 3.15
CA SER A 420 3.71 -14.12 4.53
C SER A 420 3.62 -15.64 4.68
N SER A 421 2.88 -16.33 3.80
CA SER A 421 2.85 -17.80 3.79
C SER A 421 4.04 -18.40 3.04
N ARG A 422 4.55 -17.76 1.99
CA ARG A 422 5.67 -18.30 1.21
C ARG A 422 6.91 -18.51 2.08
N PHE A 423 7.30 -17.48 2.84
CA PHE A 423 8.44 -17.57 3.74
C PHE A 423 8.24 -18.65 4.78
N LEU A 424 7.07 -18.66 5.43
CA LEU A 424 6.75 -19.65 6.44
C LEU A 424 6.67 -21.08 5.89
N ASP A 425 6.14 -21.31 4.69
CA ASP A 425 6.06 -22.63 4.08
C ASP A 425 7.47 -23.19 3.81
N ILE A 426 8.44 -22.36 3.40
CA ILE A 426 9.85 -22.77 3.23
C ILE A 426 10.53 -23.00 4.60
N ASP A 427 10.27 -22.11 5.57
CA ASP A 427 10.86 -22.22 6.92
C ASP A 427 10.34 -23.48 7.66
N LYS A 428 9.09 -23.89 7.41
CA LYS A 428 8.49 -25.13 7.95
C LYS A 428 9.16 -26.42 7.50
N GLU A 429 9.82 -26.42 6.34
CA GLU A 429 10.54 -27.59 5.86
C GLU A 429 11.87 -27.80 6.61
N LEU A 430 12.37 -26.74 7.26
CA LEU A 430 13.70 -26.69 7.86
C LEU A 430 13.67 -26.61 9.39
N TYR A 431 12.64 -25.99 9.97
CA TYR A 431 12.55 -25.72 11.40
C TYR A 431 11.24 -26.21 12.02
N SER A 432 11.23 -26.34 13.34
CA SER A 432 10.04 -26.65 14.14
C SER A 432 9.89 -25.62 15.25
N HIS A 433 8.78 -24.88 15.26
CA HIS A 433 8.47 -23.86 16.25
C HIS A 433 6.96 -23.56 16.25
N THR A 434 6.39 -23.19 17.40
CA THR A 434 4.96 -22.88 17.58
C THR A 434 4.48 -21.75 16.67
N CYS A 435 5.29 -20.71 16.51
CA CYS A 435 5.00 -19.58 15.60
C CYS A 435 4.71 -20.00 14.14
N LEU A 436 5.17 -21.17 13.70
CA LEU A 436 4.91 -21.68 12.35
C LEU A 436 3.47 -22.23 12.21
N GLU A 437 2.85 -22.66 13.31
CA GLU A 437 1.54 -23.34 13.28
C GLU A 437 0.44 -22.45 12.69
N LYS A 438 0.48 -21.13 12.94
CA LYS A 438 -0.53 -20.17 12.44
C LYS A 438 -0.56 -20.02 10.92
N GLY A 439 0.49 -20.43 10.20
CA GLY A 439 0.48 -20.52 8.74
C GLY A 439 0.70 -19.22 7.98
N TYR A 440 1.14 -18.15 8.65
CA TYR A 440 1.61 -16.89 8.05
C TYR A 440 2.56 -16.17 9.01
N TYR A 441 3.43 -15.30 8.48
CA TYR A 441 4.18 -14.33 9.28
C TYR A 441 3.48 -12.97 9.33
N THR A 442 3.57 -12.30 10.48
CA THR A 442 2.96 -11.00 10.73
C THR A 442 3.63 -9.91 9.88
N ASN A 443 2.83 -9.01 9.33
CA ASN A 443 3.31 -7.97 8.43
C ASN A 443 4.30 -7.03 9.14
N SER A 444 5.53 -6.92 8.62
CA SER A 444 6.53 -5.93 9.07
C SER A 444 6.71 -5.85 10.59
N PHE A 445 6.36 -4.71 11.20
CA PHE A 445 6.44 -4.44 12.64
C PHE A 445 5.11 -4.60 13.38
N HIS A 446 4.05 -5.06 12.70
CA HIS A 446 2.71 -5.14 13.29
C HIS A 446 2.70 -6.04 14.52
N ILE A 447 1.88 -5.66 15.49
CA ILE A 447 1.48 -6.54 16.57
C ILE A 447 0.50 -7.57 16.02
N GLU A 448 0.64 -8.81 16.48
CA GLU A 448 -0.13 -9.96 16.02
C GLU A 448 -1.65 -9.72 16.13
N VAL A 449 -2.39 -10.18 15.12
CA VAL A 449 -3.83 -9.96 15.02
C VAL A 449 -4.64 -10.71 16.08
N ASP A 450 -4.03 -11.68 16.78
CA ASP A 450 -4.59 -12.48 17.87
C ASP A 450 -4.03 -12.11 19.26
N SER A 451 -3.23 -11.05 19.36
CA SER A 451 -2.59 -10.58 20.61
C SER A 451 -3.57 -10.13 21.71
N ASN A 452 -4.83 -9.86 21.37
CA ASN A 452 -5.84 -9.29 22.27
C ASN A 452 -5.45 -7.95 22.93
N VAL A 453 -4.47 -7.22 22.38
CA VAL A 453 -4.15 -5.86 22.87
C VAL A 453 -5.28 -4.89 22.54
N SER A 454 -5.45 -3.86 23.36
CA SER A 454 -6.41 -2.79 23.08
C SER A 454 -6.00 -1.99 21.84
N ALA A 455 -6.97 -1.34 21.19
CA ALA A 455 -6.70 -0.53 20.00
C ALA A 455 -5.69 0.59 20.29
N PHE A 456 -5.86 1.23 21.45
CA PHE A 456 -4.97 2.28 21.94
C PHE A 456 -3.56 1.71 22.19
N ARG A 457 -3.43 0.63 22.96
CA ARG A 457 -2.12 0.02 23.24
C ARG A 457 -1.40 -0.43 21.96
N LYS A 458 -2.14 -0.98 20.98
CA LYS A 458 -1.57 -1.35 19.68
C LYS A 458 -0.95 -0.14 18.96
N LEU A 459 -1.65 0.99 18.95
CA LEU A 459 -1.17 2.23 18.31
C LEU A 459 0.03 2.83 19.05
N GLU A 460 0.08 2.75 20.38
CA GLU A 460 1.28 3.13 21.16
C GLU A 460 2.49 2.27 20.81
N LEU A 461 2.28 0.95 20.68
CA LEU A 461 3.35 0.00 20.38
C LEU A 461 3.85 0.14 18.93
N GLU A 462 2.94 0.38 17.97
CA GLU A 462 3.27 0.43 16.55
C GLU A 462 3.77 1.81 16.10
N GLY A 463 3.24 2.88 16.68
CA GLY A 463 3.52 4.27 16.31
C GLY A 463 5.01 4.62 16.16
N PRO A 464 5.87 4.29 17.14
CA PRO A 464 7.30 4.60 17.08
C PRO A 464 8.06 4.00 15.89
N TYR A 465 7.58 2.91 15.28
CA TYR A 465 8.23 2.31 14.11
C TYR A 465 8.04 3.12 12.83
N HIS A 466 6.92 3.84 12.70
CA HIS A 466 6.51 4.52 11.47
C HIS A 466 7.59 5.47 10.92
N LYS A 467 8.24 6.25 11.80
CA LYS A 467 9.27 7.22 11.38
C LYS A 467 10.53 6.60 10.79
N TYR A 468 10.79 5.33 11.08
CA TYR A 468 11.95 4.61 10.55
C TYR A 468 11.64 3.89 9.22
N CYS A 469 10.36 3.70 8.90
CA CYS A 469 9.91 3.05 7.67
C CYS A 469 9.52 4.08 6.59
N ASN A 470 10.49 4.89 6.16
CA ASN A 470 10.28 5.99 5.22
C ASN A 470 9.85 5.54 3.79
N GLY A 471 10.07 4.27 3.43
CA GLY A 471 9.58 3.70 2.17
C GLY A 471 8.08 3.35 2.21
N GLY A 472 7.46 3.38 3.39
CA GLY A 472 6.05 3.10 3.58
C GLY A 472 5.76 2.27 4.82
N SER A 473 4.69 2.63 5.52
CA SER A 473 4.18 1.94 6.71
C SER A 473 2.69 2.25 6.87
N ILE A 474 1.97 1.40 7.61
CA ILE A 474 0.56 1.58 7.96
C ILE A 474 0.31 0.82 9.26
N SER A 475 -0.60 1.31 10.11
CA SER A 475 -1.16 0.56 11.23
C SER A 475 -2.65 0.32 11.00
N TYR A 476 -3.17 -0.79 11.54
CA TYR A 476 -4.58 -1.13 11.48
C TYR A 476 -5.19 -1.29 12.87
N VAL A 477 -6.46 -0.91 13.00
CA VAL A 477 -7.28 -1.20 14.17
C VAL A 477 -8.42 -2.11 13.76
N GLU A 478 -8.56 -3.22 14.48
CA GLU A 478 -9.51 -4.29 14.23
C GLU A 478 -10.75 -4.11 15.10
N LEU A 479 -11.91 -3.91 14.46
CA LEU A 479 -13.20 -3.78 15.12
C LEU A 479 -13.99 -5.08 14.92
N GLY A 480 -14.81 -5.44 15.90
CA GLY A 480 -15.60 -6.70 15.84
C GLY A 480 -16.77 -6.65 14.85
N GLU A 481 -17.25 -5.46 14.52
CA GLU A 481 -18.35 -5.20 13.61
C GLU A 481 -18.25 -3.76 13.07
N ALA A 482 -19.09 -3.43 12.08
CA ALA A 482 -19.18 -2.09 11.53
C ALA A 482 -19.67 -1.09 12.59
N PRO A 483 -18.89 -0.04 12.95
CA PRO A 483 -19.23 0.90 14.01
C PRO A 483 -20.20 2.00 13.55
N ILE A 484 -21.26 1.63 12.82
CA ILE A 484 -22.18 2.54 12.11
C ILE A 484 -22.75 3.64 13.03
N HIS A 485 -23.00 3.31 14.30
CA HIS A 485 -23.60 4.22 15.28
C HIS A 485 -22.57 4.92 16.20
N ASN A 486 -21.27 4.74 15.97
CA ASN A 486 -20.24 5.31 16.83
C ASN A 486 -19.03 5.92 16.07
N PRO A 487 -19.27 6.90 15.18
CA PRO A 487 -18.17 7.61 14.49
C PRO A 487 -17.24 8.38 15.44
N ASN A 488 -17.72 8.74 16.63
CA ASN A 488 -16.91 9.40 17.65
C ASN A 488 -15.79 8.49 18.18
N ALA A 489 -16.01 7.18 18.26
CA ALA A 489 -14.96 6.24 18.63
C ALA A 489 -13.83 6.23 17.59
N LEU A 490 -14.16 6.18 16.30
CA LEU A 490 -13.15 6.21 15.23
C LEU A 490 -12.40 7.54 15.19
N SER A 491 -13.11 8.65 15.42
CA SER A 491 -12.48 9.97 15.57
C SER A 491 -11.48 10.01 16.73
N SER A 492 -11.84 9.41 17.87
CA SER A 492 -10.97 9.34 19.05
C SER A 492 -9.74 8.47 18.81
N ILE A 493 -9.91 7.33 18.14
CA ILE A 493 -8.82 6.43 17.78
C ILE A 493 -7.89 7.09 16.75
N LEU A 494 -8.43 7.77 15.74
CA LEU A 494 -7.65 8.52 14.76
C LEU A 494 -6.79 9.60 15.44
N LYS A 495 -7.40 10.40 16.33
CA LYS A 495 -6.68 11.43 17.09
C LYS A 495 -5.56 10.81 17.94
N TYR A 496 -5.85 9.71 18.63
CA TYR A 496 -4.87 9.02 19.44
C TYR A 496 -3.71 8.42 18.62
N ALA A 497 -4.02 7.88 17.44
CA ALA A 497 -3.01 7.40 16.50
C ALA A 497 -2.09 8.55 16.06
N MET A 498 -2.65 9.73 15.77
CA MET A 498 -1.87 10.93 15.44
C MET A 498 -0.96 11.37 16.58
N GLU A 499 -1.46 11.35 17.83
CA GLU A 499 -0.70 11.69 19.04
C GLU A 499 0.44 10.70 19.31
N ASN A 500 0.29 9.44 18.88
CA ASN A 500 1.29 8.38 18.99
C ASN A 500 2.14 8.19 17.72
N ASN A 501 2.23 9.20 16.86
CA ASN A 501 3.10 9.20 15.67
C ASN A 501 2.80 8.13 14.60
N VAL A 502 1.62 7.50 14.62
CA VAL A 502 1.14 6.68 13.51
C VAL A 502 0.94 7.56 12.29
N ASN A 503 1.72 7.32 11.24
CA ASN A 503 1.71 8.18 10.05
C ASN A 503 0.57 7.85 9.07
N TYR A 504 0.10 6.61 9.06
CA TYR A 504 -0.93 6.12 8.15
C TYR A 504 -1.76 5.03 8.85
N LEU A 505 -3.08 5.21 8.89
CA LEU A 505 -4.02 4.42 9.68
C LEU A 505 -5.16 3.87 8.82
N GLY A 506 -5.55 2.62 9.07
CA GLY A 506 -6.79 2.04 8.55
C GLY A 506 -7.64 1.39 9.65
N PHE A 507 -8.95 1.31 9.41
CA PHE A 507 -9.89 0.59 10.26
C PHE A 507 -10.42 -0.63 9.52
N ASN A 508 -10.48 -1.76 10.22
CA ASN A 508 -10.90 -3.05 9.66
C ASN A 508 -12.05 -3.60 10.48
N PHE A 509 -13.06 -4.14 9.81
CA PHE A 509 -14.14 -4.92 10.42
C PHE A 509 -14.70 -5.89 9.39
N PRO A 510 -15.32 -7.00 9.82
CA PRO A 510 -16.01 -7.87 8.89
C PRO A 510 -17.21 -7.16 8.25
N LEU A 511 -17.24 -7.11 6.92
CA LEU A 511 -18.38 -6.63 6.14
C LEU A 511 -18.87 -7.75 5.22
N ASP A 512 -20.07 -8.24 5.50
CA ASP A 512 -20.74 -9.29 4.74
C ASP A 512 -21.99 -8.72 4.06
N ILE A 513 -22.22 -9.08 2.79
CA ILE A 513 -23.34 -8.59 1.98
C ILE A 513 -24.07 -9.79 1.37
N CYS A 514 -25.38 -9.92 1.63
CA CYS A 514 -26.18 -11.00 1.06
C CYS A 514 -26.39 -10.79 -0.45
N LYS A 515 -26.04 -11.79 -1.28
CA LYS A 515 -26.16 -11.69 -2.74
C LYS A 515 -27.59 -11.68 -3.24
N GLN A 516 -28.54 -12.13 -2.42
CA GLN A 516 -29.96 -12.22 -2.82
C GLN A 516 -30.77 -10.97 -2.47
N CYS A 517 -30.53 -10.39 -1.29
CA CYS A 517 -31.36 -9.28 -0.80
C CYS A 517 -30.57 -8.03 -0.40
N GLY A 518 -29.25 -8.00 -0.60
CA GLY A 518 -28.41 -6.83 -0.32
C GLY A 518 -28.27 -6.46 1.16
N HIS A 519 -28.75 -7.31 2.09
CA HIS A 519 -28.56 -7.06 3.52
C HIS A 519 -27.05 -7.00 3.85
N GLU A 520 -26.66 -6.08 4.73
CA GLU A 520 -25.27 -5.86 5.12
C GLU A 520 -25.08 -6.13 6.62
N GLY A 521 -23.95 -6.69 7.02
CA GLY A 521 -23.64 -6.93 8.44
C GLY A 521 -22.48 -7.91 8.62
N PHE A 522 -22.51 -8.69 9.70
CA PHE A 522 -21.59 -9.79 9.94
C PHE A 522 -22.38 -11.03 10.36
N TYR A 523 -22.43 -12.06 9.52
CA TYR A 523 -23.28 -13.23 9.75
C TYR A 523 -22.89 -14.43 8.88
N ASN A 524 -23.26 -15.62 9.35
CA ASN A 524 -23.04 -16.86 8.59
C ASN A 524 -24.13 -17.15 7.55
N SER A 525 -25.38 -16.80 7.87
CA SER A 525 -26.53 -16.86 6.97
C SER A 525 -27.30 -15.55 7.07
N CYS A 526 -27.83 -15.06 5.95
CA CYS A 526 -28.54 -13.79 5.90
C CYS A 526 -29.75 -13.81 6.84
N PRO A 527 -29.83 -12.91 7.84
CA PRO A 527 -30.95 -12.88 8.78
C PRO A 527 -32.27 -12.43 8.11
N ASN A 528 -32.19 -11.76 6.96
CA ASN A 528 -33.36 -11.26 6.24
C ASN A 528 -34.01 -12.31 5.31
N CYS A 529 -33.21 -13.10 4.57
CA CYS A 529 -33.74 -14.06 3.59
C CYS A 529 -33.28 -15.51 3.79
N GLY A 530 -32.43 -15.80 4.78
CA GLY A 530 -31.91 -17.14 5.08
C GLY A 530 -30.82 -17.63 4.12
N SER A 531 -30.44 -16.86 3.09
CA SER A 531 -29.41 -17.25 2.12
C SER A 531 -28.03 -17.40 2.75
N SER A 532 -27.29 -18.45 2.37
CA SER A 532 -25.87 -18.62 2.68
C SER A 532 -24.95 -18.04 1.59
N ASP A 533 -25.51 -17.52 0.49
CA ASP A 533 -24.74 -16.92 -0.58
C ASP A 533 -24.41 -15.46 -0.25
N ILE A 534 -23.18 -15.25 0.24
CA ILE A 534 -22.74 -14.02 0.90
C ILE A 534 -21.42 -13.55 0.28
N TYR A 535 -21.36 -12.27 -0.09
CA TYR A 535 -20.10 -11.58 -0.34
C TYR A 535 -19.43 -11.26 1.00
N ARG A 536 -18.23 -11.78 1.25
CA ARG A 536 -17.43 -11.48 2.45
C ARG A 536 -16.28 -10.57 2.07
N ILE A 537 -16.35 -9.30 2.47
CA ILE A 537 -15.35 -8.27 2.17
C ILE A 537 -14.45 -8.09 3.39
N ARG A 538 -13.14 -8.15 3.20
CA ARG A 538 -12.13 -7.97 4.27
C ARG A 538 -10.96 -7.12 3.76
N ARG A 539 -10.22 -6.51 4.70
CA ARG A 539 -8.91 -5.89 4.44
C ARG A 539 -7.85 -6.61 5.27
N VAL A 540 -6.86 -7.21 4.61
CA VAL A 540 -5.77 -7.92 5.30
C VAL A 540 -4.39 -7.31 5.00
N SER A 541 -4.11 -6.95 3.75
CA SER A 541 -2.76 -6.50 3.34
C SER A 541 -2.65 -5.01 3.00
N GLY A 542 -3.77 -4.30 2.82
CA GLY A 542 -3.74 -2.94 2.26
C GLY A 542 -5.07 -2.48 1.69
N TYR A 543 -5.73 -3.36 0.95
CA TYR A 543 -6.94 -3.06 0.20
C TYR A 543 -8.09 -4.00 0.59
N LEU A 544 -9.31 -3.57 0.23
CA LEU A 544 -10.52 -4.35 0.41
C LEU A 544 -10.70 -5.33 -0.73
N GLU A 545 -11.04 -6.55 -0.38
CA GLU A 545 -11.22 -7.61 -1.35
C GLU A 545 -12.15 -8.70 -0.81
N MET A 546 -12.64 -9.51 -1.74
CA MET A 546 -13.43 -10.69 -1.43
C MET A 546 -12.56 -11.75 -0.75
N LEU A 547 -13.03 -12.30 0.36
CA LEU A 547 -12.37 -13.37 1.09
C LEU A 547 -12.02 -14.56 0.20
N ASP A 548 -12.89 -14.90 -0.76
CA ASP A 548 -12.69 -15.98 -1.73
C ASP A 548 -11.46 -15.78 -2.63
N ASN A 549 -10.94 -14.55 -2.73
CA ASN A 549 -9.78 -14.22 -3.56
C ASN A 549 -8.47 -14.17 -2.75
N PHE A 550 -8.50 -14.44 -1.43
CA PHE A 550 -7.29 -14.42 -0.61
C PHE A 550 -6.41 -15.66 -0.80
N GLY A 551 -5.10 -15.42 -0.86
CA GLY A 551 -4.12 -16.48 -0.75
C GLY A 551 -4.15 -17.16 0.62
N LYS A 552 -3.63 -18.40 0.69
CA LYS A 552 -3.63 -19.25 1.89
C LYS A 552 -3.18 -18.52 3.16
N GLY A 553 -2.06 -17.80 3.11
CA GLY A 553 -1.54 -17.06 4.27
C GLY A 553 -2.50 -15.98 4.78
N LYS A 554 -3.14 -15.26 3.85
CA LYS A 554 -4.05 -14.17 4.19
C LYS A 554 -5.40 -14.67 4.68
N LEU A 555 -5.85 -15.82 4.19
CA LEU A 555 -6.99 -16.52 4.77
C LEU A 555 -6.71 -16.97 6.22
N ASN A 556 -5.51 -17.48 6.49
CA ASN A 556 -5.11 -17.84 7.85
C ASN A 556 -5.01 -16.60 8.76
N GLU A 557 -4.40 -15.50 8.28
CA GLU A 557 -4.34 -14.23 9.01
C GLU A 557 -5.74 -13.72 9.37
N GLU A 558 -6.68 -13.76 8.44
CA GLU A 558 -8.08 -13.39 8.70
C GLU A 558 -8.76 -14.31 9.71
N ASN A 559 -8.55 -15.64 9.64
CA ASN A 559 -9.13 -16.58 10.61
C ASN A 559 -8.58 -16.40 12.03
N ASN A 560 -7.33 -15.97 12.15
CA ASN A 560 -6.69 -15.68 13.43
C ASN A 560 -7.10 -14.31 13.99
N ARG A 561 -7.57 -13.38 13.14
CA ARG A 561 -7.90 -12.02 13.53
C ARG A 561 -8.88 -11.97 14.70
N ARG A 562 -8.55 -11.14 15.69
CA ARG A 562 -9.39 -10.83 16.84
C ARG A 562 -9.64 -9.33 16.90
N LYS A 563 -10.82 -8.94 17.37
CA LYS A 563 -11.13 -7.53 17.61
C LYS A 563 -10.18 -6.98 18.67
N ASN A 564 -9.72 -5.75 18.49
CA ASN A 564 -9.07 -5.04 19.57
C ASN A 564 -10.11 -4.68 20.64
N HIS A 565 -9.70 -4.73 21.91
CA HIS A 565 -10.54 -4.25 23.01
C HIS A 565 -10.48 -2.71 23.09
N PHE A 566 -11.55 -2.08 23.58
CA PHE A 566 -11.63 -0.63 23.77
C PHE A 566 -11.49 -0.21 25.25
N GLY A 567 -10.94 -1.09 26.08
CA GLY A 567 -10.53 -0.76 27.45
C GLY A 567 -9.14 -0.13 27.47
N ALA A 568 -8.97 0.90 28.30
CA ALA A 568 -7.68 1.45 28.67
C ALA A 568 -6.94 0.50 29.62
#